data_AF-A0A5K1HFX1-F1
#
_entry.id   AF-A0A5K1HFX1-F1
#
_cell.length_a   1.000
_cell.length_b   1.000
_cell.length_c   1.000
_cell.angle_alpha   90.00
_cell.angle_beta   90.00
_cell.angle_gamma   90.00
#
_symmetry.space_group_name_H-M   'P 1'
#
loop_
_entity.id
_entity.type
_entity.pdbx_description
1 polymer ?
#
loop_
_entity_poly.entity_id
_entity_poly.type
_entity_poly.pdbx_seq_one_letter_code
_entity_poly.pdbx_strand_id
1 'polypeptide(L)' 'VKDRVDKIVLETECINKAALSFYTRLGFFKTRKMSNYYLSGNDAYRLKLYLRKK' A
#
# COMPACT_ATOMS: atom_id res chain seq x y z
N VAL A 1 -16.14 8.91 21.22
CA VAL A 1 -16.30 8.07 20.01
C VAL A 1 -15.02 7.25 19.86
N LYS A 2 -15.11 5.92 19.75
CA LYS A 2 -13.92 5.07 19.60
C LYS A 2 -13.72 4.87 18.10
N ASP A 3 -12.81 5.60 17.49
CA ASP A 3 -12.55 5.51 16.05
C ASP A 3 -12.08 4.10 15.72
N ARG A 4 -12.94 3.36 14.99
CA ARG A 4 -12.59 2.03 14.48
C ARG A 4 -11.91 2.22 13.13
N VAL A 5 -10.71 1.68 13.00
CA VAL A 5 -9.97 1.67 11.73
C VAL A 5 -10.27 0.35 11.02
N ASP A 6 -10.83 0.42 9.81
CA ASP A 6 -11.13 -0.78 9.01
C ASP A 6 -9.95 -1.23 8.14
N LYS A 7 -9.08 -0.30 7.75
CA LYS A 7 -7.96 -0.57 6.84
C LYS A 7 -6.82 0.42 6.99
N ILE A 8 -5.63 -0.05 6.65
CA ILE A 8 -4.40 0.75 6.50
C ILE A 8 -4.08 0.82 5.01
N VAL A 9 -3.71 2.00 4.53
CA VAL A 9 -3.37 2.26 3.12
C VAL A 9 -2.01 2.94 3.06
N LEU A 10 -1.20 2.57 2.07
CA LEU A 10 0.06 3.25 1.77
C LEU A 10 0.37 3.16 0.28
N GLU A 11 1.34 3.94 -0.17
CA GLU A 11 1.86 3.97 -1.52
C GLU A 11 3.35 3.64 -1.53
N THR A 12 3.79 2.88 -2.53
CA THR A 12 5.21 2.55 -2.73
C THR A 12 5.54 2.55 -4.21
N GLU A 13 6.75 2.99 -4.58
CA GLU A 13 7.21 2.99 -5.96
C GLU A 13 7.11 1.60 -6.60
N CYS A 14 6.62 1.53 -7.83
CA CYS A 14 6.50 0.26 -8.56
C CYS A 14 7.85 -0.44 -8.75
N ILE A 15 8.95 0.32 -8.77
CA ILE A 15 10.31 -0.19 -8.92
C ILE A 15 10.96 -0.61 -7.59
N ASN A 16 10.38 -0.25 -6.44
CA ASN A 16 10.90 -0.62 -5.13
C ASN A 16 10.48 -2.06 -4.75
N LYS A 17 11.15 -3.03 -5.39
CA LYS A 17 10.88 -4.47 -5.21
C LYS A 17 11.01 -4.94 -3.76
N ALA A 18 11.95 -4.36 -3.00
CA ALA A 18 12.18 -4.70 -1.61
C ALA A 18 10.98 -4.30 -0.73
N ALA A 19 10.52 -3.06 -0.84
CA ALA A 19 9.35 -2.58 -0.11
C ALA A 19 8.07 -3.34 -0.52
N LEU A 20 7.87 -3.58 -1.82
CA LEU A 20 6.74 -4.35 -2.31
C LEU A 20 6.69 -5.76 -1.71
N SER A 21 7.82 -6.48 -1.72
CA SER A 21 7.93 -7.81 -1.10
C SER A 21 7.65 -7.74 0.41
N PHE A 22 8.26 -6.78 1.11
CA PHE A 22 8.05 -6.59 2.55
C PHE A 22 6.58 -6.36 2.91
N TYR A 23 5.92 -5.39 2.27
CA TYR A 23 4.52 -5.07 2.58
C TYR A 23 3.56 -6.21 2.19
N THR A 24 3.81 -6.92 1.09
CA THR A 24 2.99 -8.11 0.76
C THR A 24 3.09 -9.20 1.81
N ARG A 25 4.27 -9.44 2.40
CA ARG A 25 4.45 -10.39 3.50
C ARG A 25 3.73 -9.98 4.79
N LEU A 26 3.55 -8.67 5.01
CA LEU A 26 2.74 -8.14 6.11
C LEU A 26 1.22 -8.25 5.86
N GLY A 27 0.81 -8.79 4.70
CA GLY A 27 -0.60 -8.97 4.33
C GLY A 27 -1.22 -7.82 3.54
N PHE A 28 -0.42 -6.83 3.13
CA PHE A 28 -0.90 -5.83 2.20
C PHE A 28 -1.06 -6.39 0.79
N PHE A 29 -2.04 -5.92 0.03
CA PHE A 29 -2.23 -6.28 -1.37
C PHE A 29 -2.35 -5.03 -2.26
N LYS A 30 -1.92 -5.16 -3.52
CA LYS A 30 -1.99 -4.08 -4.52
C LYS A 30 -3.44 -3.84 -4.91
N THR A 31 -3.86 -2.57 -4.91
CA THR A 31 -5.24 -2.19 -5.24
C THR A 31 -5.35 -1.26 -6.43
N ARG A 32 -4.34 -0.41 -6.66
CA ARG A 32 -4.31 0.52 -7.79
C ARG A 32 -2.87 0.79 -8.18
N LYS A 33 -2.61 0.90 -9.49
CA LYS A 33 -1.38 1.50 -10.02
C LYS A 33 -1.65 2.98 -10.31
N MET A 34 -0.78 3.86 -9.83
CA MET A 34 -0.90 5.30 -9.96
C MET A 34 0.27 5.79 -10.80
N SER A 35 -0.01 6.30 -12.00
CA SER A 35 1.02 6.74 -12.94
C SER A 35 1.65 8.07 -12.51
N ASN A 36 2.98 8.21 -12.69
CA ASN A 36 3.74 9.42 -12.36
C ASN A 36 3.43 9.98 -10.96
N TYR A 37 3.35 9.10 -9.95
CA TYR A 37 2.89 9.48 -8.60
C TYR A 37 3.97 10.19 -7.80
N TYR A 38 5.23 9.78 -7.96
CA TYR A 38 6.36 10.43 -7.30
C TYR A 38 6.91 11.58 -8.16
N LEU A 39 7.55 12.56 -7.52
CA LEU A 39 8.21 13.68 -8.21
C LEU A 39 9.29 13.23 -9.21
N SER A 40 9.84 12.03 -9.02
CA SER A 40 10.76 11.38 -9.97
C SER A 40 10.10 10.97 -11.29
N GLY A 41 8.77 11.03 -11.41
CA GLY A 41 8.00 10.49 -12.53
C GLY A 41 7.70 9.00 -12.40
N ASN A 42 8.15 8.33 -11.33
CA ASN A 42 7.88 6.91 -11.16
C ASN A 42 6.43 6.65 -10.76
N ASP A 43 5.90 5.55 -11.29
CA ASP A 43 4.61 5.00 -10.88
C ASP A 43 4.65 4.47 -9.44
N ALA A 44 3.49 4.47 -8.78
CA ALA A 44 3.30 3.87 -7.46
C ALA A 44 2.23 2.78 -7.47
N TYR A 45 2.37 1.80 -6.58
CA TYR A 45 1.27 0.91 -6.19
C TYR A 45 0.66 1.41 -4.88
N ARG A 46 -0.66 1.57 -4.86
CA ARG A 46 -1.43 1.68 -3.62
C ARG A 46 -1.64 0.30 -3.03
N LEU A 47 -1.17 0.11 -1.81
CA LEU A 47 -1.30 -1.12 -1.03
C LEU A 47 -2.35 -0.93 0.08
N LYS A 48 -3.15 -1.96 0.36
CA LYS A 48 -4.12 -1.96 1.47
C LYS A 48 -3.96 -3.19 2.35
N LEU A 49 -4.15 -3.01 3.67
CA LEU A 49 -4.29 -4.06 4.66
C LEU A 49 -5.63 -3.88 5.38
N TYR A 50 -6.50 -4.89 5.35
CA TYR A 50 -7.75 -4.88 6.12
C TYR A 50 -7.52 -5.41 7.53
N LEU A 51 -8.00 -4.69 8.54
CA LEU A 51 -7.90 -5.11 9.92
C LEU A 51 -9.10 -6.00 10.25
N ARG A 52 -8.87 -7.32 10.39
CA ARG A 52 -9.92 -8.24 10.83
C ARG A 52 -10.35 -7.87 12.25
N LYS A 53 -11.65 -7.79 12.51
CA LYS A 53 -12.16 -7.91 13.88
C LYS A 53 -11.87 -9.33 14.35
N LYS A 54 -11.20 -9.47 15.49
CA LYS A 54 -11.31 -10.69 16.30
C LYS A 54 -12.70 -10.74 16.90
#